data_AF-A0A4Q4SWI4-F1
#
_entry.id   AF-A0A4Q4SWI4-F1
#
_cell.length_a   1.000
_cell.length_b   1.000
_cell.length_c   1.000
_cell.angle_alpha   90.00
_cell.angle_beta   90.00
_cell.angle_gamma   90.00
#
_symmetry.space_group_name_H-M   'P 1'
#
loop_
_entity.id
_entity.type
_entity.pdbx_description
1 polymer ?
#
loop_
_entity_poly.entity_id
_entity_poly.type
_entity_poly.pdbx_seq_one_letter_code
_entity_poly.pdbx_strand_id
1 'polypeptide(L)'
;MVRAPPAVQDQGEVIPNPAGGSKYRCTIPKADGQPCGTVISNTKGSISSHRKIHDPNSAYNREAEKFDQPIPCQQVMADGTLCGAALTSKHTMLRHYGSQHRHSGKKELLFAKYGV
;
A
#
# COMPACT_ATOMS: atom_id res chain seq x y z
N MET A 1 -22.78 -29.98 -6.23
CA MET A 1 -22.64 -28.84 -7.16
C MET A 1 -21.31 -28.16 -6.88
N VAL A 2 -20.34 -28.27 -7.79
CA VAL A 2 -19.01 -27.64 -7.60
C VAL A 2 -19.19 -26.14 -7.82
N ARG A 3 -19.11 -25.37 -6.73
CA ARG A 3 -19.25 -23.92 -6.76
C ARG A 3 -18.09 -23.37 -7.58
N ALA A 4 -18.41 -22.70 -8.69
CA ALA A 4 -17.40 -22.14 -9.59
C ALA A 4 -16.40 -21.31 -8.77
N PRO A 5 -15.09 -21.56 -8.92
CA PRO A 5 -14.08 -20.76 -8.25
C PRO A 5 -14.29 -19.27 -8.62
N PRO A 6 -14.29 -18.34 -7.65
CA PRO A 6 -14.48 -16.94 -7.95
C PRO A 6 -13.40 -16.48 -8.95
N ALA A 7 -13.78 -15.64 -9.92
CA ALA A 7 -12.90 -15.04 -10.95
C ALA A 7 -11.64 -14.33 -10.39
N VAL A 8 -11.55 -14.19 -9.08
CA VAL A 8 -10.41 -13.65 -8.34
C VAL A 8 -9.22 -14.65 -8.22
N GLN A 9 -9.43 -15.92 -8.57
CA GLN A 9 -8.43 -17.01 -8.44
C GLN A 9 -7.54 -17.21 -9.68
N ASP A 10 -7.78 -16.48 -10.77
CA ASP A 10 -7.00 -16.59 -12.01
C ASP A 10 -5.50 -16.20 -11.83
N GLN A 11 -5.20 -15.38 -10.82
CA GLN A 11 -3.87 -14.82 -10.59
C GLN A 11 -3.27 -15.19 -9.22
N GLY A 12 -3.67 -16.36 -8.71
CA GLY A 12 -3.14 -16.89 -7.47
C GLY A 12 -3.62 -18.31 -7.16
N GLU A 13 -2.98 -18.91 -6.17
CA GLU A 13 -3.26 -20.27 -5.73
C GLU A 13 -4.02 -20.24 -4.40
N VAL A 14 -5.02 -21.11 -4.26
CA VAL A 14 -5.73 -21.28 -2.99
C VAL A 14 -5.01 -22.35 -2.16
N ILE A 15 -4.49 -21.95 -1.01
CA ILE A 15 -3.84 -22.84 -0.07
C ILE A 15 -4.89 -23.27 0.98
N PRO A 16 -5.29 -24.55 1.03
CA PRO A 16 -6.18 -25.04 2.07
C PRO A 16 -5.48 -24.97 3.44
N ASN A 17 -6.21 -24.53 4.46
CA ASN A 17 -5.73 -24.55 5.85
C ASN A 17 -6.29 -25.79 6.57
N PRO A 18 -5.45 -26.67 7.14
CA PRO A 18 -5.93 -27.86 7.85
C PRO A 18 -6.83 -27.54 9.06
N ALA A 19 -6.74 -26.34 9.63
CA ALA A 19 -7.59 -25.87 10.73
C ALA A 19 -8.99 -25.35 10.29
N GLY A 20 -9.36 -25.50 9.02
CA GLY A 20 -10.58 -24.94 8.44
C GLY A 20 -10.32 -23.54 7.85
N GLY A 21 -10.60 -23.40 6.56
CA GLY A 21 -10.42 -22.16 5.80
C GLY A 21 -9.45 -22.30 4.64
N SER A 22 -9.21 -21.19 3.93
CA SER A 22 -8.24 -21.13 2.84
C SER A 22 -7.54 -19.79 2.81
N LYS A 23 -6.26 -19.81 2.43
CA LYS A 23 -5.49 -18.62 2.12
C LYS A 23 -5.32 -18.51 0.61
N TYR A 24 -4.99 -17.32 0.14
CA TYR A 24 -4.71 -17.03 -1.25
C TYR A 24 -3.24 -16.64 -1.38
N ARG A 25 -2.51 -17.31 -2.28
CA ARG A 25 -1.13 -16.97 -2.65
C ARG A 25 -1.13 -16.25 -3.97
N CYS A 26 -0.71 -14.99 -4.00
CA CYS A 26 -0.62 -14.24 -5.25
C CYS A 26 0.51 -14.76 -6.14
N THR A 27 0.22 -15.00 -7.42
CA THR A 27 1.21 -15.46 -8.43
C THR A 27 1.51 -14.39 -9.48
N ILE A 28 0.97 -13.18 -9.34
CA ILE A 28 1.23 -12.07 -10.26
C ILE A 28 2.75 -11.81 -10.31
N PRO A 29 3.36 -11.74 -11.51
CA PRO A 29 4.78 -11.44 -11.65
C PRO A 29 5.11 -10.06 -11.12
N LYS A 30 6.22 -9.95 -10.39
CA LYS A 30 6.87 -8.68 -10.05
C LYS A 30 7.60 -8.14 -11.28
N ALA A 31 8.13 -6.92 -11.18
CA ALA A 31 8.96 -6.31 -12.24
C ALA A 31 10.20 -7.16 -12.62
N ASP A 32 10.73 -7.94 -11.67
CA ASP A 32 11.85 -8.88 -11.86
C ASP A 32 11.42 -10.21 -12.53
N GLY A 33 10.14 -10.38 -12.88
CA GLY A 33 9.60 -11.61 -13.45
C GLY A 33 9.30 -12.71 -12.42
N GLN A 34 9.81 -12.62 -11.20
CA GLN A 34 9.48 -13.55 -10.12
C GLN A 34 8.02 -13.40 -9.65
N PRO A 35 7.33 -14.51 -9.29
CA PRO A 35 5.97 -14.44 -8.77
C PRO A 35 5.92 -13.71 -7.42
N CYS A 36 4.82 -12.99 -7.15
CA CYS A 36 4.61 -12.27 -5.91
C CYS A 36 4.87 -13.14 -4.67
N GLY A 37 4.21 -14.30 -4.61
CA GLY A 37 4.33 -15.30 -3.55
C GLY A 37 3.64 -14.93 -2.23
N THR A 38 3.11 -13.71 -2.09
CA THR A 38 2.47 -13.23 -0.87
C THR A 38 1.20 -14.00 -0.57
N VAL A 39 1.09 -14.48 0.67
CA VAL A 39 -0.08 -15.22 1.16
C VAL A 39 -0.99 -14.28 1.97
N ILE A 40 -2.24 -14.15 1.57
CA ILE A 40 -3.26 -13.29 2.17
C ILE A 40 -4.56 -14.06 2.44
N SER A 41 -5.49 -13.46 3.16
CA SER A 41 -6.83 -14.03 3.36
C SER A 41 -7.54 -14.25 2.02
N ASN A 42 -8.17 -15.41 1.83
CA ASN A 42 -8.93 -15.74 0.62
C ASN A 42 -10.32 -15.05 0.62
N THR A 43 -10.31 -13.71 0.69
CA THR A 43 -11.52 -12.90 0.55
C THR A 43 -11.37 -11.98 -0.65
N LYS A 44 -12.48 -11.69 -1.35
CA LYS A 44 -12.50 -10.78 -2.49
C LYS A 44 -11.86 -9.42 -2.16
N GLY A 45 -12.14 -8.89 -0.96
CA GLY A 45 -11.59 -7.61 -0.50
C GLY A 45 -10.07 -7.63 -0.32
N SER A 46 -9.54 -8.65 0.34
CA SER A 46 -8.09 -8.80 0.54
C SER A 46 -7.35 -8.98 -0.78
N ILE A 47 -7.88 -9.81 -1.69
CA ILE A 47 -7.24 -10.09 -2.98
C ILE A 47 -7.28 -8.86 -3.89
N SER A 48 -8.44 -8.19 -3.99
CA SER A 48 -8.57 -6.96 -4.78
C SER A 48 -7.62 -5.86 -4.28
N SER A 49 -7.55 -5.63 -2.97
CA SER A 49 -6.65 -4.65 -2.39
C SER A 49 -5.18 -4.99 -2.62
N HIS A 50 -4.80 -6.26 -2.50
CA HIS A 50 -3.44 -6.70 -2.76
C HIS A 50 -3.04 -6.52 -4.23
N ARG A 51 -3.91 -6.86 -5.18
CA ARG A 51 -3.61 -6.75 -6.62
C ARG A 51 -3.22 -5.34 -7.06
N LYS A 52 -3.70 -4.30 -6.38
CA LYS A 52 -3.35 -2.90 -6.66
C LYS A 52 -1.85 -2.63 -6.58
N ILE A 53 -1.10 -3.38 -5.77
CA ILE A 53 0.36 -3.18 -5.67
C ILE A 53 1.10 -3.66 -6.92
N HIS A 54 0.47 -4.48 -7.77
CA HIS A 54 1.07 -4.98 -9.01
C HIS A 54 0.71 -4.13 -10.22
N ASP A 55 -0.28 -3.24 -10.11
CA ASP A 55 -0.61 -2.28 -11.16
C ASP A 55 0.33 -1.07 -11.04
N PRO A 56 1.29 -0.88 -11.97
CA PRO A 56 2.23 0.23 -11.89
C PRO A 56 1.53 1.59 -11.98
N ASN A 57 0.34 1.64 -12.59
CA ASN A 57 -0.46 2.85 -12.71
C ASN A 57 -1.34 3.13 -11.48
N SER A 58 -1.32 2.23 -10.48
CA SER A 58 -2.12 2.37 -9.29
C SER A 58 -1.69 3.61 -8.52
N ALA A 59 -2.67 4.33 -7.95
CA ALA A 59 -2.40 5.43 -7.03
C ALA A 59 -1.45 5.00 -5.90
N TYR A 60 -1.54 3.74 -5.44
CA TYR A 60 -0.65 3.20 -4.42
C TYR A 60 0.82 3.21 -4.87
N ASN A 61 1.11 2.73 -6.07
CA ASN A 61 2.48 2.67 -6.59
C ASN A 61 3.02 4.07 -6.90
N ARG A 62 2.22 4.92 -7.54
CA ARG A 62 2.57 6.33 -7.80
C ARG A 62 2.87 7.10 -6.51
N GLU A 63 2.16 6.82 -5.43
CA GLU A 63 2.43 7.46 -4.13
C GLU A 63 3.60 6.81 -3.37
N ALA A 64 3.98 5.59 -3.72
CA ALA A 64 5.13 4.89 -3.13
C ALA A 64 6.46 5.27 -3.79
N GLU A 65 6.43 5.91 -4.97
CA GLU A 65 7.62 6.40 -5.66
C GLU A 65 8.48 7.28 -4.73
N LYS A 66 9.78 6.98 -4.70
CA LYS A 66 10.71 7.71 -3.86
C LYS A 66 10.95 9.09 -4.46
N PHE A 67 11.00 10.10 -3.60
CA PHE A 67 11.53 11.40 -3.98
C PHE A 67 13.03 11.30 -4.27
N ASP A 68 13.54 12.17 -5.14
CA ASP A 68 14.97 12.25 -5.47
C ASP A 68 15.81 12.49 -4.21
N GLN A 69 15.31 13.36 -3.32
CA GLN A 69 15.88 13.61 -2.00
C GLN A 69 14.79 13.54 -0.92
N PRO A 70 15.12 13.05 0.29
CA PRO A 70 14.19 13.08 1.40
C PRO A 70 13.79 14.53 1.74
N ILE A 71 12.49 14.78 1.84
CA ILE A 71 11.94 16.10 2.19
C ILE A 71 11.70 16.13 3.71
N PRO A 72 12.28 17.08 4.46
CA PRO A 72 12.06 17.16 5.90
C PRO A 72 10.62 17.62 6.20
N CYS A 73 9.97 16.99 7.19
CA CYS A 73 8.66 17.42 7.67
C CYS A 73 8.74 18.82 8.28
N GLN A 74 7.95 19.76 7.74
CA GLN A 74 7.90 21.16 8.14
C GLN A 74 6.80 21.45 9.17
N GLN A 75 6.24 20.43 9.83
CA GLN A 75 5.21 20.63 10.84
C GLN A 75 5.84 21.07 12.16
N VAL A 76 5.26 22.11 12.78
CA VAL A 76 5.63 22.55 14.13
C VAL A 76 4.97 21.64 15.15
N MET A 77 5.76 21.14 16.09
CA MET A 77 5.35 20.29 17.20
C MET A 77 4.83 21.14 18.38
N ALA A 78 4.26 20.49 19.40
CA ALA A 78 3.66 21.17 20.54
C ALA A 78 4.68 21.99 21.37
N ASP A 79 5.95 21.60 21.34
CA ASP A 79 7.09 22.27 21.97
C ASP A 79 7.68 23.40 21.12
N GLY A 80 7.07 23.73 19.97
CA GLY A 80 7.50 24.81 19.09
C GLY A 80 8.66 24.44 18.16
N THR A 81 9.19 23.22 18.24
CA THR A 81 10.24 22.73 17.35
C THR A 81 9.67 22.18 16.05
N LEU A 82 10.49 22.12 15.00
CA LEU A 82 10.13 21.46 13.76
C LEU A 82 10.26 19.94 13.91
N CYS A 83 9.30 19.20 13.36
CA CYS A 83 9.33 17.74 13.38
C CYS A 83 10.58 17.17 12.67
N GLY A 84 10.92 17.68 11.48
CA GLY A 84 12.16 17.32 10.78
C GLY A 84 12.24 15.89 10.26
N ALA A 85 11.21 15.06 10.46
CA ALA A 85 11.18 13.68 9.99
C ALA A 85 11.38 13.60 8.47
N ALA A 86 12.27 12.72 8.01
CA ALA A 86 12.57 12.55 6.59
C ALA A 86 11.40 11.86 5.87
N LEU A 87 10.77 12.56 4.94
CA LEU A 87 9.71 12.05 4.08
C LEU A 87 10.33 11.59 2.77
N THR A 88 10.24 10.30 2.48
CA THR A 88 10.91 9.70 1.31
C THR A 88 9.97 9.45 0.14
N SER A 89 8.66 9.56 0.34
CA SER A 89 7.60 9.39 -0.67
C SER A 89 6.27 9.94 -0.17
N LYS A 90 5.29 10.11 -1.07
CA LYS A 90 3.91 10.54 -0.72
C LYS A 90 3.25 9.59 0.28
N HIS A 91 3.49 8.28 0.16
CA HIS A 91 2.99 7.29 1.09
C HIS A 91 3.59 7.46 2.49
N THR A 92 4.92 7.65 2.59
CA THR A 92 5.56 7.89 3.90
C THR A 92 5.08 9.19 4.54
N MET A 93 4.82 10.22 3.73
CA MET A 93 4.23 11.49 4.15
C MET A 93 2.83 11.29 4.74
N LEU A 94 1.93 10.59 4.03
CA LEU A 94 0.59 10.32 4.55
C LEU A 94 0.60 9.51 5.84
N ARG A 95 1.43 8.46 5.91
CA ARG A 95 1.57 7.63 7.11
C ARG A 95 2.09 8.44 8.29
N HIS A 96 3.12 9.26 8.07
CA HIS A 96 3.71 10.11 9.09
C HIS A 96 2.69 11.13 9.61
N TYR A 97 2.02 11.85 8.70
CA TYR A 97 1.02 12.85 9.06
C TYR A 97 -0.22 12.27 9.76
N GLY A 98 -0.68 11.09 9.34
CA GLY A 98 -1.77 10.39 10.01
C GLY A 98 -1.40 9.97 11.43
N SER A 99 -0.17 9.54 11.66
CA SER A 99 0.29 9.05 12.97
C SER A 99 0.75 10.16 13.92
N GLN A 100 1.44 11.18 13.44
CA GLN A 100 2.15 12.16 14.29
C GLN A 100 1.50 13.55 14.28
N HIS A 101 0.69 13.87 13.27
CA HIS A 101 0.12 15.21 13.10
C HIS A 101 -1.40 15.21 12.96
N ARG A 102 -2.05 14.04 13.13
CA ARG A 102 -3.50 13.85 12.98
C ARG A 102 -4.06 14.54 11.74
N HIS A 103 -3.45 14.31 10.58
CA HIS A 103 -3.93 14.91 9.34
C HIS A 103 -5.33 14.40 8.99
N SER A 104 -6.32 15.28 9.11
CA SER A 104 -7.70 15.08 8.68
C SER A 104 -8.00 16.06 7.54
N GLY A 105 -7.65 15.68 6.31
CA GLY A 105 -7.79 16.56 5.15
C GLY A 105 -7.62 15.83 3.83
N LYS A 106 -7.76 16.58 2.73
CA LYS A 106 -7.46 16.08 1.39
C LYS A 106 -5.95 15.90 1.25
N LYS A 107 -5.53 14.68 0.91
CA LYS A 107 -4.10 14.35 0.71
C LYS A 107 -3.45 15.24 -0.34
N GLU A 108 -4.20 15.70 -1.36
CA GLU A 108 -3.68 16.60 -2.40
C GLU A 108 -3.18 17.93 -1.83
N LEU A 109 -3.81 18.45 -0.77
CA LEU A 109 -3.35 19.68 -0.12
C LEU A 109 -2.04 19.46 0.64
N LEU A 110 -1.88 18.29 1.25
CA LEU A 110 -0.63 17.92 1.90
C LEU A 110 0.50 17.81 0.88
N PHE A 111 0.24 17.17 -0.25
CA PHE A 111 1.21 17.03 -1.33
C PHE A 111 1.58 18.39 -1.95
N ALA A 112 0.59 19.25 -2.21
CA ALA A 112 0.80 20.60 -2.71
C ALA A 112 1.68 21.46 -1.77
N LYS A 113 1.54 21.31 -0.44
CA LYS A 113 2.40 22.00 0.55
C LYS A 113 3.89 21.71 0.33
N TYR A 114 4.21 20.49 -0.11
CA TYR A 114 5.58 20.03 -0.34
C TYR A 114 6.00 20.07 -1.82
N GLY A 115 5.13 20.54 -2.72
CA GLY A 115 5.41 20.61 -4.16
C GLY A 115 5.53 19.24 -4.85
N VAL A 116 4.89 18.20 -4.31
CA VAL A 116 4.99 16.81 -4.81
C VAL A 116 3.74 16.30 -5.48
#